data_AF-A0A957ECC3-F1
#
_entry.id   AF-A0A957ECC3-F1
#
_cell.length_a   1.000
_cell.length_b   1.000
_cell.length_c   1.000
_cell.angle_alpha   90.00
_cell.angle_beta   90.00
_cell.angle_gamma   90.00
#
_symmetry.space_group_name_H-M   'P 1'
#
loop_
_entity.id
_entity.type
_entity.pdbx_description
1 polymer ?
#
loop_
_entity_poly.entity_id
_entity_poly.type
_entity_poly.pdbx_seq_one_letter_code
_entity_poly.pdbx_strand_id
1 'polypeptide(L)' 'MKRSTKRIRRFLLFLVGGAMPVILILGMVFRLPPSLITVLILVLGLMLAAMWLWYQANLDATGDEWWQDDQASGWRGY' A
#
# COMPACT_ATOMS: atom_id res chain seq x y z
N MET A 1 -0.66 -18.64 -12.90
CA MET A 1 -1.24 -17.56 -12.07
C MET A 1 -1.25 -17.80 -10.55
N LYS A 2 -1.73 -18.93 -10.00
CA LYS A 2 -1.87 -19.17 -8.53
C LYS A 2 -0.63 -18.97 -7.63
N ARG A 3 0.61 -19.10 -8.15
CA ARG A 3 1.85 -18.93 -7.37
C ARG A 3 2.23 -17.45 -7.15
N SER A 4 1.86 -16.55 -8.07
CA SER A 4 2.18 -15.12 -7.98
C SER A 4 1.41 -14.45 -6.84
N THR A 5 0.10 -14.70 -6.77
CA THR A 5 -0.81 -14.13 -5.77
C THR A 5 -0.41 -14.49 -4.33
N LYS A 6 0.10 -15.71 -4.10
CA LYS A 6 0.61 -16.13 -2.78
C LYS A 6 1.89 -15.40 -2.38
N ARG A 7 2.77 -15.09 -3.34
CA ARG A 7 4.03 -14.36 -3.08
C ARG A 7 3.73 -12.92 -2.69
N ILE A 8 2.78 -12.29 -3.39
CA ILE A 8 2.41 -10.89 -3.19
C ILE A 8 1.62 -10.70 -1.89
N ARG A 9 0.69 -11.60 -1.57
CA ARG A 9 -0.01 -11.58 -0.28
C ARG A 9 0.95 -11.75 0.90
N ARG A 10 1.98 -12.61 0.76
CA ARG A 10 3.05 -12.74 1.76
C ARG A 10 3.91 -11.48 1.84
N PHE A 11 4.24 -10.85 0.71
CA PHE A 11 5.00 -9.62 0.67
C PHE A 11 4.28 -8.49 1.43
N LEU A 12 2.98 -8.33 1.24
CA LEU A 12 2.22 -7.29 1.93
C LEU A 12 1.98 -7.58 3.41
N LEU A 13 1.78 -8.85 3.77
CA LEU A 13 1.78 -9.25 5.19
C LEU A 13 3.15 -8.99 5.84
N PHE A 14 4.24 -9.18 5.10
CA PHE A 14 5.59 -8.86 5.57
C PHE A 14 5.85 -7.35 5.62
N LEU A 15 5.29 -6.58 4.69
CA LEU A 15 5.41 -5.13 4.63
C LEU A 15 4.63 -4.47 5.78
N VAL A 16 3.38 -4.88 6.01
CA VAL A 16 2.55 -4.41 7.13
C VAL A 16 3.08 -4.93 8.47
N GLY A 17 3.38 -6.23 8.55
CA GLY A 17 3.89 -6.87 9.76
C GLY A 17 5.33 -6.48 10.11
N GLY A 18 6.14 -6.07 9.13
CA GLY A 18 7.52 -5.60 9.32
C GLY A 18 7.63 -4.09 9.54
N ALA A 19 6.73 -3.29 8.95
CA ALA A 19 6.73 -1.84 9.17
C ALA A 19 6.40 -1.48 10.63
N MET A 20 5.48 -2.20 11.28
CA MET A 20 5.15 -1.98 12.69
C MET A 20 6.35 -2.09 13.64
N PRO A 21 7.12 -3.20 13.67
CA PRO A 21 8.30 -3.30 14.53
C PRO A 21 9.38 -2.29 14.14
N VAL A 22 9.56 -1.94 12.87
CA VAL A 22 10.52 -0.91 12.45
C VAL A 22 10.14 0.47 13.02
N ILE A 23 8.88 0.87 12.91
CA ILE A 23 8.39 2.16 13.45
C ILE A 23 8.49 2.18 14.98
N LEU A 24 8.18 1.07 15.64
CA LEU A 24 8.30 0.95 17.10
C LEU A 24 9.77 1.04 17.55
N ILE A 25 10.69 0.36 16.85
CA ILE A 25 12.13 0.45 17.12
C ILE A 25 12.64 1.88 16.91
N LEU A 26 12.27 2.52 15.80
CA LEU A 26 12.62 3.92 15.54
C LEU A 26 12.04 4.84 16.63
N GLY A 27 10.80 4.62 17.05
CA GLY A 27 10.18 5.35 18.15
C GLY A 27 10.95 5.22 19.46
N MET A 28 11.46 4.03 19.78
CA MET A 28 12.31 3.81 20.96
C MET A 28 13.69 4.48 20.83
N VAL A 29 14.36 4.35 19.67
CA VAL A 29 15.70 4.91 19.42
C VAL A 29 15.67 6.44 19.48
N PHE A 30 14.67 7.07 18.86
CA PHE A 30 14.52 8.53 18.82
C PHE A 30 13.72 9.09 20.01
N ARG A 31 13.28 8.24 20.94
CA ARG A 31 12.45 8.59 22.11
C ARG A 31 11.23 9.43 21.73
N LEU A 32 10.57 9.04 20.64
CA LEU A 32 9.40 9.75 20.15
C LEU A 32 8.22 9.59 21.13
N PRO A 33 7.37 10.62 21.29
CA PRO A 33 6.20 10.50 22.15
C PRO A 33 5.23 9.46 21.57
N PRO A 34 4.54 8.68 22.42
CA PRO A 34 3.63 7.62 21.97
C PRO A 34 2.57 8.12 20.97
N SER A 35 2.07 9.34 21.16
CA SER A 35 1.10 9.97 20.26
C SER A 35 1.63 10.10 18.83
N LEU A 36 2.89 10.49 18.66
CA LEU A 36 3.52 10.61 17.34
C LEU A 36 3.72 9.24 16.69
N ILE A 37 4.13 8.23 17.46
CA ILE A 37 4.28 6.85 16.98
C ILE A 37 2.93 6.32 16.49
N THR A 38 1.85 6.55 17.24
CA THR A 38 0.49 6.15 16.84
C THR A 38 0.07 6.80 15.52
N VAL A 39 0.29 8.12 15.37
CA VAL A 39 -0.01 8.83 14.12
C VAL A 39 0.78 8.23 12.95
N LEU A 40 2.08 7.99 13.13
CA LEU A 40 2.94 7.41 12.09
C LEU A 40 2.46 6.02 11.67
N ILE A 41 2.13 5.14 12.63
CA ILE A 41 1.60 3.81 12.34
C ILE A 41 0.28 3.89 11.59
N LEU A 42 -0.61 4.81 11.99
CA LEU A 42 -1.92 4.97 11.38
C LEU A 42 -1.80 5.46 9.93
N VAL A 43 -0.97 6.47 9.69
CA VAL A 43 -0.69 6.99 8.34
C VAL A 43 -0.07 5.91 7.45
N LEU A 44 0.95 5.19 7.94
CA LEU A 44 1.57 4.09 7.19
C LEU A 44 0.57 2.96 6.91
N GLY A 45 -0.27 2.61 7.88
CA GLY A 45 -1.33 1.63 7.71
C GLY A 45 -2.32 2.02 6.59
N LEU A 46 -2.75 3.28 6.58
CA LEU A 46 -3.64 3.81 5.53
C LEU A 46 -2.96 3.80 4.16
N MET A 47 -1.70 4.22 4.06
CA MET A 47 -0.94 4.18 2.80
C MET A 47 -0.84 2.76 2.27
N LEU A 48 -0.49 1.79 3.12
CA LEU A 48 -0.37 0.38 2.71
C LEU A 48 -1.72 -0.22 2.30
N ALA A 49 -2.79 0.12 3.01
CA ALA A 49 -4.15 -0.29 2.65
C ALA A 49 -4.56 0.27 1.29
N ALA A 50 -4.30 1.57 1.04
CA ALA A 50 -4.58 2.21 -0.24
C ALA A 50 -3.77 1.58 -1.38
N MET A 51 -2.48 1.34 -1.18
CA MET A 51 -1.63 0.65 -2.16
C MET A 51 -2.13 -0.77 -2.47
N TRP A 52 -2.62 -1.49 -1.45
CA TRP A 52 -3.18 -2.82 -1.66
C TRP A 52 -4.48 -2.79 -2.46
N LEU A 53 -5.39 -1.86 -2.13
CA LEU A 53 -6.63 -1.67 -2.87
C LEU A 53 -6.34 -1.31 -4.33
N TRP A 54 -5.40 -0.38 -4.55
CA TRP A 54 -4.94 -0.01 -5.88
C TRP A 54 -4.36 -1.20 -6.65
N TYR A 55 -3.54 -2.00 -5.99
CA TYR A 55 -2.96 -3.21 -6.58
C TYR A 55 -4.04 -4.24 -6.97
N GLN A 56 -5.05 -4.46 -6.12
CA GLN A 56 -6.17 -5.35 -6.45
C GLN A 56 -6.98 -4.82 -7.63
N ALA A 57 -7.27 -3.52 -7.63
CA ALA A 57 -7.97 -2.87 -8.72
C ALA A 57 -7.22 -3.02 -10.05
N ASN A 58 -5.88 -2.90 -10.05
CA ASN A 58 -5.04 -3.14 -11.22
C ASN A 58 -5.00 -4.61 -11.69
N LEU A 59 -5.20 -5.58 -10.79
CA LEU A 59 -5.25 -7.00 -11.19
C LEU A 59 -6.52 -7.34 -11.96
N ASP A 60 -7.63 -6.69 -11.60
CA ASP A 60 -8.93 -6.86 -12.21
C ASP A 60 -9.23 -5.79 -13.28
N ALA A 61 -8.26 -4.92 -13.56
CA ALA A 61 -8.37 -3.86 -14.56
C ALA A 61 -8.49 -4.45 -15.97
N THR A 62 -9.58 -4.12 -16.66
CA THR A 62 -9.82 -4.51 -18.05
C THR A 62 -9.27 -3.50 -19.05
N GLY A 63 -8.80 -2.34 -18.57
CA GLY A 63 -8.43 -1.19 -19.39
C GLY A 63 -9.63 -0.35 -19.81
N ASP A 64 -10.83 -0.56 -19.23
CA ASP A 64 -12.07 0.14 -19.60
C ASP A 64 -12.41 1.35 -18.71
N GLU A 65 -11.67 1.57 -17.63
CA GLU A 65 -11.92 2.70 -16.73
C GLU A 65 -10.88 3.82 -16.92
N TRP A 66 -11.32 5.06 -16.76
CA TRP A 66 -10.53 6.28 -17.01
C TRP A 66 -9.26 6.41 -16.14
N TRP A 67 -9.20 5.72 -15.01
CA TRP A 67 -8.04 5.70 -14.12
C TRP A 67 -7.05 4.57 -14.46
N GLN A 68 -7.40 3.68 -15.40
CA GLN A 68 -6.56 2.59 -15.91
C GLN A 68 -5.81 2.97 -17.18
N ASP A 69 -6.05 4.16 -17.74
CA ASP A 69 -5.34 4.63 -18.94
C ASP A 69 -3.87 4.94 -18.58
N ASP A 70 -2.94 4.20 -19.19
CA ASP A 70 -1.49 4.45 -19.11
C ASP A 70 -1.11 5.84 -19.66
N GLN A 71 -1.99 6.40 -20.49
CA GLN A 71 -1.97 7.80 -20.88
C GLN A 71 -2.92 8.56 -19.98
N ALA A 72 -2.40 9.14 -18.89
CA ALA A 72 -3.12 10.02 -17.96
C ALA A 72 -3.65 11.32 -18.61
N SER A 73 -3.72 11.38 -19.94
CA SER A 73 -4.27 12.46 -20.74
C SER A 73 -5.72 12.15 -21.12
N GLY A 74 -6.59 11.89 -20.13
CA GLY A 74 -8.07 11.93 -20.12
C GLY A 74 -8.90 12.05 -21.42
N TRP A 75 -8.51 11.44 -22.52
CA TRP A 75 -9.12 11.55 -23.84
C TRP A 75 -9.26 10.13 -24.37
N ARG A 76 -10.24 9.41 -23.84
CA ARG A 76 -10.97 8.50 -24.72
C ARG A 76 -11.64 9.37 -25.75
N GLY A 77 -10.90 9.60 -26.83
CA GLY A 77 -11.37 10.32 -27.99
C GLY A 77 -12.70 9.73 -28.45
N TYR A 78 -13.52 10.63 -28.97
CA TYR A 78 -14.38 10.32 -30.08
C TYR A 78 -13.71 9.38 -31.10
#